data_AF-A0A936HHU0-F1
#
_entry.id   AF-A0A936HHU0-F1
#
_cell.length_a   1.000
_cell.length_b   1.000
_cell.length_c   1.000
_cell.angle_alpha   90.00
_cell.angle_beta   90.00
_cell.angle_gamma   90.00
#
_symmetry.space_group_name_H-M   'P 1'
#
loop_
_entity.id
_entity.type
_entity.pdbx_description
1 polymer ?
#
loop_
_entity_poly.entity_id
_entity_poly.type
_entity_poly.pdbx_seq_one_letter_code
_entity_poly.pdbx_strand_id
1 'polypeptide(L)'
;MPSAGRHPGKALARASQFARHCATLVEQGHPCPIVTGSGTGTRDFDHEFGLFTDLQVGSYVFSDVIYNSIEIGAGGDRPVLPALFVVSRVISRQHRDFATIDAGSKSFSMDGPMPVLWRGRRRAPPTISPVRRSVRPSRPHRC
;
A
#
# COMPACT_ATOMS: atom_id res chain seq x y z
N MET A 1 -1.58 15.32 -4.84
CA MET A 1 -2.06 14.77 -3.55
C MET A 1 -1.17 15.36 -2.48
N PRO A 2 -1.70 16.04 -1.44
CA PRO A 2 -0.87 16.54 -0.36
C PRO A 2 -0.17 15.33 0.28
N SER A 3 1.17 15.39 0.43
CA SER A 3 1.91 14.35 1.14
C SER A 3 1.38 14.30 2.57
N ALA A 4 1.14 13.08 3.08
CA ALA A 4 0.79 12.89 4.48
C ALA A 4 2.03 13.24 5.30
N GLY A 5 2.11 14.51 5.68
CA GLY A 5 3.28 15.05 6.38
C GLY A 5 3.56 14.27 7.66
N ARG A 6 4.85 14.19 7.98
CA ARG A 6 5.41 13.75 9.26
C ARG A 6 4.57 14.30 10.43
N HIS A 7 3.89 13.43 11.19
CA HIS A 7 3.07 13.82 12.35
C HIS A 7 3.57 13.22 13.68
N PRO A 8 4.83 13.49 14.08
CA PRO A 8 5.40 12.96 15.32
C PRO A 8 4.60 13.42 16.55
N GLY A 9 3.96 14.59 16.49
CA GLY A 9 3.14 15.11 17.58
C GLY A 9 1.93 14.24 17.94
N LYS A 10 1.27 13.60 16.96
CA LYS A 10 0.12 12.73 17.24
C LYS A 10 0.55 11.39 17.85
N ALA A 11 1.66 10.84 17.36
CA ALA A 11 2.20 9.59 17.87
C ALA A 11 2.75 9.77 19.29
N LEU A 12 3.51 10.85 19.52
CA LEU A 12 4.00 11.20 20.85
C LEU A 12 2.86 11.43 21.85
N ALA A 13 1.82 12.18 21.47
CA ALA A 13 0.67 12.42 22.36
C ALA A 13 -0.02 11.12 22.80
N ARG A 14 -0.19 10.16 21.87
CA ARG A 14 -0.75 8.84 22.17
C ARG A 14 0.18 7.99 23.03
N ALA A 15 1.48 7.96 22.71
CA ALA A 15 2.48 7.24 23.50
C ALA A 15 2.52 7.79 24.94
N SER A 16 2.55 9.11 25.11
CA SER A 16 2.50 9.74 26.44
C SER A 16 1.21 9.44 27.20
N GLN A 17 0.06 9.40 26.52
CA GLN A 17 -1.21 9.00 27.15
C GLN A 17 -1.15 7.56 27.62
N PHE A 18 -0.66 6.65 26.78
CA PHE A 18 -0.54 5.24 27.10
C PHE A 18 0.42 5.00 28.26
N ALA A 19 1.57 5.67 28.27
CA ALA A 19 2.55 5.63 29.35
C ALA A 19 1.94 6.04 30.70
N ARG A 20 1.09 7.08 30.73
CA ARG A 20 0.38 7.49 31.95
C ARG A 20 -0.55 6.39 32.47
N HIS A 21 -1.26 5.71 31.58
CA HIS A 21 -2.14 4.60 31.98
C HIS A 21 -1.35 3.42 32.56
N CYS A 22 -0.23 3.05 31.93
CA CYS A 22 0.67 2.02 32.47
C CYS A 22 1.21 2.41 33.85
N ALA A 23 1.62 3.66 34.03
CA ALA A 23 2.10 4.15 35.33
C ALA A 23 1.03 4.05 36.42
N THR A 24 -0.21 4.47 36.14
CA THR A 24 -1.33 4.34 37.09
C THR A 24 -1.61 2.90 37.49
N LEU A 25 -1.54 1.95 36.54
CA LEU A 25 -1.71 0.53 36.86
C LEU A 25 -0.61 0.02 37.79
N VAL A 26 0.65 0.39 37.50
CA VAL A 26 1.80 0.00 38.33
C VAL A 26 1.70 0.59 39.73
N GLU A 27 1.30 1.85 39.87
CA GLU A 27 1.05 2.52 41.16
C GLU A 27 -0.04 1.81 41.98
N GLN A 28 -1.03 1.23 41.32
CA GLN A 28 -2.11 0.44 41.95
C GLN A 28 -1.71 -1.02 42.25
N GLY A 29 -0.45 -1.40 42.06
CA GLY A 29 0.04 -2.76 42.29
C GLY A 29 -0.28 -3.74 41.15
N HIS A 30 -0.65 -3.23 39.97
CA HIS A 30 -0.87 -4.03 38.76
C HIS A 30 0.32 -3.88 37.80
N PRO A 31 1.30 -4.80 37.82
CA PRO A 31 2.48 -4.68 36.96
C PRO A 31 2.11 -4.77 35.48
N CYS A 32 2.77 -3.96 34.64
CA CYS A 32 2.64 -3.97 33.18
C CYS A 32 3.95 -4.45 32.53
N PRO A 33 4.29 -5.75 32.58
CA PRO A 33 5.55 -6.26 32.04
C PRO A 33 5.61 -6.25 30.50
N ILE A 34 4.45 -6.17 29.84
CA ILE A 34 4.33 -6.12 28.40
C ILE A 34 3.55 -4.86 28.02
N VAL A 35 4.20 -4.00 27.24
CA VAL A 35 3.62 -2.79 26.67
C VAL A 35 3.83 -2.89 25.17
N THR A 36 2.78 -3.25 24.43
CA THR A 36 2.85 -3.53 22.99
C THR A 36 2.08 -2.48 22.20
N GLY A 37 2.54 -2.18 20.98
CA GLY A 37 1.94 -1.14 20.15
C GLY A 37 2.77 -0.88 18.90
N SER A 38 2.83 0.38 18.44
CA SER A 38 3.44 0.79 17.17
C SER A 38 2.62 0.42 15.92
N GLY A 39 2.98 1.03 14.80
CA GLY A 39 2.50 0.68 13.47
C GLY A 39 3.60 0.90 12.44
N THR A 40 3.44 0.33 11.24
CA THR A 40 4.43 0.45 10.17
C THR A 40 4.83 1.90 9.88
N GLY A 41 3.90 2.85 10.03
CA GLY A 41 4.15 4.28 9.77
C GLY A 41 4.88 5.02 10.90
N THR A 42 5.05 4.38 12.06
CA THR A 42 5.62 5.00 13.27
C THR A 42 6.79 4.23 13.87
N ARG A 43 7.08 3.03 13.35
CA ARG A 43 8.11 2.11 13.88
C ARG A 43 9.50 2.73 14.03
N ASP A 44 9.87 3.63 13.11
CA ASP A 44 11.22 4.21 13.06
C ASP A 44 11.48 5.19 14.22
N PHE A 45 10.46 5.59 14.97
CA PHE A 45 10.62 6.44 16.16
C PHE A 45 9.96 5.87 17.42
N ASP A 46 9.01 4.94 17.29
CA ASP A 46 8.36 4.34 18.47
C ASP A 46 9.35 3.64 19.41
N HIS A 47 10.46 3.14 18.87
CA HIS A 47 11.55 2.55 19.65
C HIS A 47 12.31 3.59 20.51
N GLU A 48 12.33 4.87 20.11
CA GLU A 48 13.01 5.95 20.84
C GLU A 48 12.27 6.33 22.13
N PHE A 49 10.96 6.05 22.23
CA PHE A 49 10.17 6.40 23.41
C PHE A 49 10.48 5.54 24.64
N GLY A 50 11.17 4.40 24.48
CA GLY A 50 11.47 3.48 25.59
C GLY A 50 10.23 2.91 26.29
N LEU A 51 9.03 3.11 25.71
CA LEU A 51 7.75 2.70 26.28
C LEU A 51 7.38 1.27 25.89
N PHE A 52 7.58 0.91 24.62
CA PHE A 52 7.12 -0.37 24.08
C PHE A 52 8.17 -1.47 24.31
N THR A 53 7.72 -2.60 24.83
CA THR A 53 8.50 -3.85 24.95
C THR A 53 8.37 -4.71 23.70
N ASP A 54 7.36 -4.47 22.87
CA ASP A 54 7.04 -5.23 21.66
C ASP A 54 6.42 -4.31 20.58
N LEU A 55 6.86 -4.45 19.32
CA LEU A 55 6.43 -3.61 18.19
C LEU A 55 5.57 -4.42 17.21
N GLN A 56 4.32 -4.01 17.02
CA GLN A 56 3.31 -4.67 16.20
C GLN A 56 3.28 -4.13 14.76
N VAL A 57 4.44 -4.10 14.11
CA VAL A 57 4.54 -3.71 12.70
C VAL A 57 4.05 -4.84 11.79
N GLY A 58 3.07 -4.55 10.94
CA GLY A 58 2.43 -5.56 10.07
C GLY A 58 2.70 -5.31 8.59
N SER A 59 2.11 -4.24 8.04
CA SER A 59 2.13 -3.95 6.60
C SER A 59 3.52 -3.70 6.02
N TYR A 60 4.56 -3.55 6.85
CA TYR A 60 5.93 -3.28 6.40
C TYR A 60 6.52 -4.38 5.52
N VAL A 61 6.02 -5.61 5.57
CA VAL A 61 6.54 -6.70 4.71
C VAL A 61 6.10 -6.54 3.25
N PHE A 62 4.92 -5.96 3.02
CA PHE A 62 4.37 -5.76 1.67
C PHE A 62 4.42 -4.31 1.21
N SER A 63 4.22 -3.37 2.12
CA SER A 63 3.91 -1.97 1.84
C SER A 63 2.71 -1.80 0.90
N ASP A 64 2.21 -0.59 0.79
CA ASP A 64 1.15 -0.26 -0.14
C ASP A 64 1.23 1.20 -0.57
N VAL A 65 0.24 1.62 -1.36
CA VAL A 65 0.15 2.98 -1.88
C VAL A 65 -0.06 4.04 -0.79
N ILE A 66 -0.60 3.67 0.38
CA ILE A 66 -0.75 4.57 1.53
C ILE A 66 0.63 4.83 2.13
N TYR A 67 1.40 3.76 2.40
CA TYR A 67 2.75 3.88 2.96
C TYR A 67 3.76 4.57 2.02
N ASN A 68 3.55 4.52 0.70
CA ASN A 68 4.35 5.29 -0.27
C ASN A 68 4.30 6.81 -0.08
N SER A 69 3.26 7.31 0.61
CA SER A 69 3.04 8.73 0.89
C SER A 69 3.55 9.16 2.27
N ILE A 70 3.99 8.20 3.09
CA ILE A 70 4.51 8.44 4.43
C ILE A 70 6.04 8.53 4.32
N GLU A 71 6.58 9.69 4.68
CA GLU A 71 8.02 9.85 4.86
C GLU A 71 8.42 9.20 6.19
N ILE A 72 9.10 8.07 6.10
CA ILE A 72 9.52 7.28 7.25
C ILE A 72 11.07 7.28 7.20
N GLY A 73 11.72 8.05 8.08
CA GLY A 73 13.18 8.16 8.15
C GLY A 73 13.72 9.59 8.02
N ALA A 74 14.94 9.81 8.53
CA ALA A 74 15.65 11.09 8.39
C ALA A 74 16.18 11.22 6.95
N GLY A 75 15.61 12.13 6.15
CA GLY A 75 16.08 12.42 4.79
C GLY A 75 15.10 12.12 3.65
N GLY A 76 13.86 11.70 3.96
CA GLY A 76 12.82 11.48 2.93
C GLY A 76 12.98 10.18 2.14
N ASP A 77 13.83 9.25 2.62
CA ASP A 77 13.90 7.91 2.04
C ASP A 77 12.59 7.16 2.24
N ARG A 78 12.26 6.28 1.28
CA ARG A 78 11.15 5.33 1.39
C ARG A 78 11.70 4.04 2.00
N PRO A 79 11.49 3.78 3.30
CA PRO A 79 12.17 2.67 3.95
C PRO A 79 11.53 1.32 3.64
N VAL A 80 10.37 1.31 2.97
CA VAL A 80 9.71 0.08 2.55
C VAL A 80 9.17 0.23 1.13
N LEU A 81 9.73 -0.58 0.23
CA LEU A 81 9.26 -0.68 -1.15
C LEU A 81 8.03 -1.61 -1.24
N PRO A 82 7.09 -1.35 -2.17
CA PRO A 82 6.01 -2.28 -2.46
C PRO A 82 6.53 -3.66 -2.90
N ALA A 83 6.04 -4.71 -2.25
CA ALA A 83 6.33 -6.12 -2.53
C ALA A 83 5.07 -6.93 -2.89
N LEU A 84 3.87 -6.40 -2.66
CA LEU A 84 2.61 -7.01 -3.08
C LEU A 84 2.06 -6.32 -4.33
N PHE A 85 1.75 -7.10 -5.36
CA PHE A 85 1.22 -6.61 -6.63
C PHE A 85 0.06 -7.47 -7.12
N VAL A 86 -0.92 -6.83 -7.75
CA VAL A 86 -1.99 -7.52 -8.48
C VAL A 86 -1.66 -7.47 -9.96
N VAL A 87 -1.46 -8.64 -10.57
CA VAL A 87 -1.26 -8.76 -12.02
C VAL A 87 -2.61 -8.64 -12.71
N SER A 88 -2.69 -7.79 -13.73
CA SER A 88 -3.93 -7.57 -14.48
C SER A 88 -3.63 -7.27 -15.96
N ARG A 89 -4.60 -7.53 -16.83
CA ARG A 89 -4.51 -7.29 -18.28
C ARG A 89 -5.58 -6.31 -18.73
N VAL A 90 -5.22 -5.50 -19.73
CA VAL A 90 -6.20 -4.68 -20.45
C VAL A 90 -7.08 -5.59 -21.30
N ILE A 91 -8.38 -5.59 -21.05
CA ILE A 91 -9.39 -6.36 -21.79
C ILE A 91 -10.19 -5.51 -22.77
N SER A 92 -10.22 -4.19 -22.61
CA SER A 92 -10.86 -3.26 -23.54
C SER A 92 -10.15 -1.92 -23.61
N ARG A 93 -10.08 -1.35 -24.82
CA ARG A 93 -9.57 0.00 -25.12
C ARG A 93 -10.55 0.79 -26.01
N GLN A 94 -11.84 0.55 -25.82
CA GLN A 94 -12.88 1.17 -26.65
C GLN A 94 -12.97 2.70 -26.44
N HIS A 95 -12.60 3.18 -25.25
CA HIS A 95 -12.59 4.60 -24.92
C HIS A 95 -11.21 5.20 -25.16
N ARG A 96 -11.16 6.48 -25.55
CA ARG A 96 -9.89 7.18 -25.84
C ARG A 96 -9.04 7.43 -24.60
N ASP A 97 -9.70 7.73 -23.48
CA ASP A 97 -9.01 8.27 -22.28
C ASP A 97 -8.72 7.22 -21.21
N PHE A 98 -9.36 6.05 -21.29
CA PHE A 98 -9.17 4.98 -20.32
C PHE A 98 -9.23 3.59 -20.96
N ALA A 99 -8.65 2.63 -20.26
CA ALA A 99 -8.69 1.22 -20.61
C ALA A 99 -9.33 0.42 -19.47
N THR A 100 -10.09 -0.61 -19.82
CA THR A 100 -10.68 -1.52 -18.85
C THR A 100 -9.73 -2.69 -18.63
N ILE A 101 -9.52 -3.06 -17.37
CA ILE A 101 -8.70 -4.19 -16.96
C ILE A 101 -9.56 -5.32 -16.39
N ASP A 102 -9.00 -6.52 -16.27
CA ASP A 102 -9.67 -7.69 -15.69
C ASP A 102 -9.69 -7.72 -14.15
N ALA A 103 -9.16 -6.71 -13.48
CA ALA A 103 -9.14 -6.58 -12.02
C ALA A 103 -10.06 -5.45 -11.52
N GLY A 104 -11.07 -5.81 -10.73
CA GLY A 104 -12.06 -4.89 -10.14
C GLY A 104 -12.18 -5.05 -8.62
N SER A 105 -13.36 -4.83 -8.04
CA SER A 105 -13.59 -4.91 -6.58
C SER A 105 -13.40 -6.31 -5.96
N LYS A 106 -13.33 -7.36 -6.78
CA LYS A 106 -12.94 -8.71 -6.34
C LYS A 106 -11.42 -8.91 -6.26
N SER A 107 -10.64 -7.94 -6.74
CA SER A 107 -9.17 -7.95 -6.76
C SER A 107 -8.60 -6.83 -5.89
N PHE A 108 -9.31 -5.71 -5.78
CA PHE A 108 -8.93 -4.55 -4.97
C PHE A 108 -10.00 -4.26 -3.93
N SER A 109 -9.58 -3.94 -2.70
CA SER A 109 -10.48 -3.35 -1.72
C SER A 109 -10.90 -1.95 -2.15
N MET A 110 -12.12 -1.55 -1.78
CA MET A 110 -12.66 -0.22 -2.01
C MET A 110 -12.49 0.70 -0.79
N ASP A 111 -11.98 0.18 0.33
CA ASP A 111 -11.86 0.90 1.62
C ASP A 111 -10.59 1.75 1.72
N GLY A 112 -10.00 2.13 0.58
CA GLY A 112 -8.72 2.81 0.52
C GLY A 112 -8.51 3.59 -0.78
N PRO A 113 -7.31 4.17 -0.98
CA PRO A 113 -6.98 4.84 -2.23
C PRO A 113 -6.99 3.85 -3.40
N MET A 114 -7.24 4.37 -4.60
CA MET A 114 -7.18 3.57 -5.81
C MET A 114 -5.79 2.94 -6.02
N PRO A 115 -5.71 1.71 -6.57
CA PRO A 115 -4.44 1.09 -6.88
C PRO A 115 -3.67 1.94 -7.89
N VAL A 116 -2.35 2.00 -7.73
CA VAL A 116 -1.46 2.74 -8.62
C VAL A 116 -0.78 1.76 -9.57
N LEU A 117 -0.72 2.12 -10.85
CA LEU A 117 0.04 1.36 -11.84
C LEU A 117 1.52 1.33 -11.47
N TRP A 118 2.03 0.14 -11.16
CA TRP A 118 3.45 -0.06 -10.92
C TRP A 118 4.22 -0.11 -12.25
N ARG A 119 5.10 0.86 -12.46
CA ARG A 119 6.03 0.87 -13.60
C ARG A 119 7.33 0.15 -13.20
N GLY A 120 7.30 -1.18 -13.21
CA GLY A 120 8.53 -1.99 -13.08
C GLY A 120 9.50 -1.78 -14.25
N ARG A 121 10.69 -2.40 -14.22
CA ARG A 121 11.52 -2.54 -15.42
C ARG A 121 10.69 -3.23 -16.51
N ARG A 122 10.60 -2.62 -17.70
CA ARG A 122 9.88 -3.19 -18.85
C ARG A 122 10.35 -4.63 -19.07
N ARG A 123 9.47 -5.60 -18.86
CA ARG A 123 9.62 -6.91 -19.52
C ARG A 123 9.47 -6.64 -21.01
N ALA A 124 10.39 -7.16 -21.83
CA ALA A 124 10.29 -7.04 -23.28
C ALA A 124 8.86 -7.43 -23.70
N PRO A 125 8.19 -6.62 -24.56
CA PRO A 125 6.82 -6.91 -24.92
C PRO A 125 6.75 -8.33 -25.49
N PRO A 126 5.77 -9.16 -25.08
CA PRO A 126 5.55 -10.42 -25.77
C PRO A 126 5.32 -10.10 -27.24
N THR A 127 6.01 -10.81 -28.12
CA THR A 127 5.80 -10.75 -29.57
C THR A 127 4.37 -11.21 -29.86
N ILE A 128 3.44 -10.25 -29.90
CA ILE A 128 2.09 -10.50 -30.39
C ILE A 128 2.23 -10.64 -31.90
N SER A 129 2.24 -11.88 -32.38
CA SER A 129 2.08 -12.13 -33.81
C SER A 129 0.79 -11.43 -34.26
N PRO A 130 0.80 -10.63 -35.35
CA PRO A 130 -0.39 -9.95 -35.79
C PRO A 130 -1.52 -10.97 -35.97
N VAL A 131 -2.65 -10.73 -35.30
CA VAL A 131 -3.88 -11.48 -35.58
C VAL A 131 -4.16 -11.28 -37.06
N ARG A 132 -3.94 -12.33 -37.84
CA ARG A 132 -4.27 -12.36 -39.26
C ARG A 132 -5.77 -12.10 -39.33
N ARG A 133 -6.18 -10.87 -39.62
CA ARG A 133 -7.56 -10.58 -39.99
C ARG A 133 -7.82 -11.40 -41.25
N SER A 134 -8.40 -12.58 -41.09
CA SER A 134 -9.04 -13.27 -42.21
C SER A 134 -10.20 -12.38 -42.62
N VAL A 135 -9.96 -11.49 -43.56
CA VAL A 135 -11.04 -10.87 -44.32
C VAL A 135 -11.75 -12.04 -44.99
N ARG A 136 -12.90 -12.45 -44.43
CA ARG A 136 -13.78 -13.39 -45.13
C ARG A 136 -14.17 -12.67 -46.43
N PRO A 137 -13.88 -13.22 -47.61
CA PRO A 137 -14.39 -12.63 -48.84
C PRO A 137 -15.91 -12.61 -48.74
N SER A 138 -16.51 -11.45 -49.03
CA SER A 138 -17.95 -11.32 -49.19
C SER A 138 -18.37 -12.32 -50.27
N ARG A 139 -19.25 -13.25 -49.92
CA ARG A 139 -19.88 -14.12 -50.91
C ARG A 139 -20.65 -13.22 -51.88
N PRO A 140 -20.43 -13.30 -53.20
CA PRO A 140 -21.30 -12.61 -54.13
C PRO A 140 -22.71 -13.15 -53.95
N HIS A 141 -23.66 -12.27 -53.70
CA HIS A 141 -25.08 -12.60 -53.81
C HIS A 141 -25.31 -13.08 -55.24
N ARG A 142 -25.68 -14.35 -55.42
CA ARG A 142 -26.31 -14.80 -56.67
C ARG A 142 -27.68 -14.11 -56.74
N CYS A 143 -27.97 -13.64 -57.96
CA CYS A 143 -29.10 -12.83 -58.39
C CYS A 143 -30.42 -13.08 -57.66
#